data_AF-A0A351IZR0-F1
#
_entry.id   AF-A0A351IZR0-F1
#
_cell.length_a   1.000
_cell.length_b   1.000
_cell.length_c   1.000
_cell.angle_alpha   90.00
_cell.angle_beta   90.00
_cell.angle_gamma   90.00
#
_symmetry.space_group_name_H-M   'P 1'
#
loop_
_entity.id
_entity.type
_entity.pdbx_description
1 polymer ?
#
loop_
_entity_poly.entity_id
_entity_poly.type
_entity_poly.pdbx_seq_one_letter_code
_entity_poly.pdbx_strand_id
1 'polypeptide(L)'
;MVKWNEMSLQETLEYMSKLDSGAPNSQNYFADVAMHDSHRPLQMLAVTKLTDQALLAKVASYHTDYEIYRIALQKISDPALISEVARNAWDIYACLLAVRKM
;
A
#
# COMPACT_ATOMS: atom_id res chain seq x y z
N MET A 1 -14.11 -6.49 10.35
CA MET A 1 -12.83 -6.51 11.10
C MET A 1 -11.96 -7.56 10.43
N VAL A 2 -10.91 -7.14 9.72
CA VAL A 2 -10.00 -8.06 9.00
C VAL A 2 -9.30 -8.92 10.05
N LYS A 3 -9.51 -10.23 10.03
CA LYS A 3 -8.83 -11.16 10.92
C LYS A 3 -7.46 -11.47 10.33
N TRP A 4 -6.40 -11.00 10.98
CA TRP A 4 -5.01 -11.23 10.62
C TRP A 4 -4.56 -12.60 11.16
N ASN A 5 -4.96 -13.68 10.48
CA ASN A 5 -4.81 -15.06 10.97
C ASN A 5 -3.37 -15.63 10.92
N GLU A 6 -2.36 -14.80 10.64
CA GLU A 6 -0.97 -15.25 10.45
C GLU A 6 0.03 -14.61 11.43
N MET A 7 -0.37 -13.60 12.21
CA MET A 7 0.47 -12.98 13.24
C MET A 7 0.02 -13.41 14.63
N SER A 8 0.97 -13.62 15.54
CA SER A 8 0.62 -13.75 16.95
C SER A 8 -0.03 -12.46 17.47
N LEU A 9 -0.84 -12.57 18.52
CA LEU A 9 -1.44 -11.40 19.19
C LEU A 9 -0.35 -10.42 19.69
N GLN A 10 0.81 -10.93 20.09
CA GLN A 10 1.94 -10.12 20.55
C GLN A 10 2.56 -9.31 19.42
N GLU A 11 2.85 -9.93 18.28
CA GLU A 11 3.39 -9.22 17.11
C GLU A 11 2.40 -8.17 16.58
N THR A 12 1.10 -8.49 16.60
CA THR A 12 0.04 -7.55 16.19
C THR A 12 0.00 -6.33 17.12
N LEU A 13 0.07 -6.54 18.42
CA LEU A 13 0.05 -5.47 19.43
C LEU A 13 1.33 -4.64 19.41
N GLU A 14 2.50 -5.26 19.26
CA GLU A 14 3.78 -4.56 19.15
C GLU A 14 3.80 -3.68 17.89
N TYR A 15 3.28 -4.19 16.77
CA TYR A 15 3.18 -3.43 15.54
C TYR A 15 2.18 -2.27 15.65
N MET A 16 0.97 -2.51 16.18
CA MET A 16 -0.01 -1.44 16.44
C MET A 16 0.55 -0.37 17.38
N SER A 17 1.32 -0.75 18.40
CA SER A 17 1.99 0.17 19.33
C SER A 17 3.08 1.03 18.63
N LYS A 18 3.88 0.43 17.75
CA LYS A 18 4.87 1.17 16.93
C LYS A 18 4.19 2.18 15.99
N LEU A 19 2.98 1.88 15.51
CA LEU A 19 2.18 2.80 14.69
C LEU A 19 1.52 3.93 15.49
N ASP A 20 1.08 3.67 16.73
CA ASP A 20 0.36 4.66 17.55
C ASP A 20 1.31 5.62 18.31
N SER A 21 2.59 5.25 18.51
CA SER A 21 3.57 6.01 19.29
C SER A 21 4.13 7.29 18.64
N GLY A 22 3.60 7.71 17.48
CA GLY A 22 3.85 9.05 16.91
C GLY A 22 5.16 9.24 16.13
N ALA A 23 6.11 8.29 16.19
CA ALA A 23 7.24 8.19 15.25
C ALA A 23 7.67 6.72 15.19
N PRO A 24 7.56 6.01 14.04
CA PRO A 24 7.80 6.47 12.66
C PRO A 24 6.54 6.50 11.78
N ASN A 25 5.64 7.48 12.00
CA ASN A 25 4.49 7.75 11.12
C ASN A 25 4.84 8.60 9.87
N SER A 26 6.07 8.45 9.35
CA SER A 26 6.42 9.12 8.09
C SER A 26 5.82 8.34 6.92
N GLN A 27 5.26 9.05 5.94
CA GLN A 27 4.69 8.41 4.74
C GLN A 27 5.71 7.49 4.06
N ASN A 28 7.00 7.84 4.11
CA ASN A 28 8.09 6.99 3.63
C ASN A 28 8.22 5.66 4.39
N TYR A 29 8.04 5.65 5.72
CA TYR A 29 8.05 4.40 6.49
C TYR A 29 6.89 3.49 6.09
N PHE A 30 5.67 4.03 5.95
CA PHE A 30 4.55 3.22 5.45
C PHE A 30 4.77 2.72 4.04
N ALA A 31 5.40 3.51 3.17
CA ALA A 31 5.72 3.04 1.82
C ALA A 31 6.77 1.93 1.83
N ASP A 32 7.79 2.04 2.68
CA ASP A 32 8.81 1.01 2.87
C ASP A 32 8.18 -0.31 3.36
N VAL A 33 7.38 -0.25 4.42
CA VAL A 33 6.65 -1.42 4.94
C VAL A 33 5.70 -1.99 3.89
N ALA A 34 4.93 -1.15 3.20
CA ALA A 34 4.01 -1.59 2.15
C ALA A 34 4.71 -2.31 0.99
N MET A 35 5.97 -1.96 0.71
CA MET A 35 6.73 -2.53 -0.40
C MET A 35 7.57 -3.74 -0.01
N HIS A 36 8.03 -3.83 1.24
CA HIS A 36 9.17 -4.68 1.59
C HIS A 36 8.99 -5.55 2.84
N ASP A 37 7.97 -5.34 3.67
CA ASP A 37 7.80 -6.16 4.89
C ASP A 37 7.53 -7.62 4.53
N SER A 38 8.02 -8.57 5.32
CA SER A 38 7.77 -10.00 5.07
C SER A 38 6.33 -10.44 5.39
N HIS A 39 5.61 -9.66 6.20
CA HIS A 39 4.26 -9.97 6.64
C HIS A 39 3.25 -9.21 5.80
N ARG A 40 2.53 -9.94 4.94
CA ARG A 40 1.42 -9.41 4.15
C ARG A 40 0.40 -8.59 4.96
N PRO A 41 0.03 -8.99 6.21
CA PRO A 41 -0.79 -8.15 7.07
C PRO A 41 -0.28 -6.72 7.29
N LEU A 42 1.04 -6.59 7.48
CA LEU A 42 1.68 -5.30 7.75
C LEU A 42 1.74 -4.45 6.49
N GLN A 43 2.03 -5.06 5.34
CA GLN A 43 1.97 -4.39 4.05
C GLN A 43 0.56 -3.81 3.78
N MET A 44 -0.49 -4.62 4.02
CA MET A 44 -1.89 -4.20 3.84
C MET A 44 -2.27 -3.04 4.77
N LEU A 45 -1.83 -3.08 6.02
CA LEU A 45 -2.08 -2.01 6.97
C LEU A 45 -1.33 -0.73 6.57
N ALA A 46 -0.08 -0.86 6.15
CA ALA A 46 0.76 0.26 5.73
C ALA A 46 0.20 0.98 4.48
N VAL A 47 -0.21 0.24 3.44
CA VAL A 47 -0.85 0.86 2.26
C VAL A 47 -2.19 1.52 2.62
N THR A 48 -2.90 0.99 3.61
CA THR A 48 -4.13 1.62 4.13
C THR A 48 -3.85 2.93 4.86
N LYS A 49 -2.66 3.11 5.45
CA LYS A 49 -2.23 4.34 6.14
C LYS A 49 -1.57 5.37 5.23
N LEU A 50 -1.08 4.98 4.05
CA LEU A 50 -0.53 5.91 3.06
C LEU A 50 -1.58 6.93 2.60
N THR A 51 -1.23 8.21 2.58
CA THR A 51 -2.03 9.31 2.05
C THR A 51 -1.27 10.12 1.00
N ASP A 52 0.06 10.01 0.99
CA ASP A 52 0.90 10.57 -0.08
C ASP A 52 0.61 9.85 -1.41
N GLN A 53 0.05 10.58 -2.37
CA GLN A 53 -0.37 10.01 -3.65
C GLN A 53 0.80 9.54 -4.51
N ALA A 54 1.98 10.18 -4.41
CA ALA A 54 3.16 9.77 -5.16
C ALA A 54 3.70 8.42 -4.64
N LEU A 55 3.71 8.24 -3.33
CA LEU A 55 4.05 6.93 -2.74
C LEU A 55 3.00 5.86 -3.06
N LEU A 56 1.71 6.22 -3.04
CA LEU A 56 0.63 5.31 -3.50
C LEU A 56 0.82 4.91 -4.97
N ALA A 57 1.20 5.83 -5.86
CA ALA A 57 1.48 5.54 -7.26
C ALA A 57 2.67 4.58 -7.42
N LYS A 58 3.73 4.75 -6.61
CA LYS A 58 4.86 3.83 -6.57
C LYS A 58 4.45 2.42 -6.14
N VAL A 59 3.67 2.29 -5.07
CA VAL A 59 3.13 1.00 -4.62
C VAL A 59 2.25 0.38 -5.72
N ALA A 60 1.34 1.16 -6.30
CA ALA A 60 0.44 0.67 -7.36
C ALA A 60 1.18 0.21 -8.63
N SER A 61 2.34 0.80 -8.94
CA SER A 61 3.11 0.47 -10.14
C SER A 61 3.98 -0.78 -9.98
N TYR A 62 4.47 -1.05 -8.78
CA TYR A 62 5.56 -2.02 -8.57
C TYR A 62 5.23 -3.16 -7.60
N HIS A 63 4.14 -3.08 -6.85
CA HIS A 63 3.72 -4.17 -5.98
C HIS A 63 3.08 -5.31 -6.79
N THR A 64 3.31 -6.56 -6.38
CA THR A 64 2.82 -7.76 -7.09
C THR A 64 1.54 -8.34 -6.49
N ASP A 65 1.27 -8.10 -5.21
CA ASP A 65 -0.01 -8.50 -4.59
C ASP A 65 -1.18 -7.63 -5.09
N TYR A 66 -2.17 -8.30 -5.67
CA TYR A 66 -3.37 -7.69 -6.23
C TYR A 66 -4.10 -6.76 -5.26
N GLU A 67 -4.28 -7.17 -4.01
CA GLU A 67 -5.05 -6.36 -3.06
C GLU A 67 -4.29 -5.09 -2.67
N ILE A 68 -2.96 -5.17 -2.57
CA ILE A 68 -2.13 -4.03 -2.16
C ILE A 68 -2.09 -2.96 -3.24
N TYR A 69 -1.78 -3.31 -4.50
CA TYR A 69 -1.81 -2.30 -5.57
C TYR A 69 -3.22 -1.79 -5.84
N ARG A 70 -4.25 -2.63 -5.68
CA ARG A 70 -5.65 -2.21 -5.86
C ARG A 70 -6.04 -1.16 -4.83
N ILE A 71 -5.70 -1.36 -3.56
CA ILE A 71 -5.94 -0.37 -2.49
C ILE A 71 -5.16 0.90 -2.78
N ALA A 72 -3.88 0.79 -3.17
CA ALA A 72 -3.05 1.94 -3.48
C ALA A 72 -3.67 2.79 -4.61
N LEU A 73 -4.00 2.15 -5.74
CA LEU A 73 -4.61 2.80 -6.90
C LEU A 73 -5.98 3.40 -6.59
N GLN A 74 -6.79 2.76 -5.75
CA GLN A 74 -8.09 3.31 -5.35
C GLN A 74 -7.97 4.67 -4.65
N LYS A 75 -6.88 4.88 -3.90
CA LYS A 75 -6.64 6.09 -3.10
C LYS A 75 -5.99 7.23 -3.88
N ILE A 76 -5.51 6.98 -5.10
CA ILE A 76 -5.02 8.02 -6.00
C ILE A 76 -6.20 8.74 -6.63
N SER A 77 -6.21 10.06 -6.56
CA SER A 77 -7.20 10.93 -7.21
C SER A 77 -6.61 11.85 -8.27
N ASP A 78 -5.28 12.05 -8.27
CA ASP A 78 -4.57 12.81 -9.29
C ASP A 78 -4.55 12.05 -10.64
N PRO A 79 -5.16 12.59 -11.71
CA PRO A 79 -5.15 11.97 -13.03
C PRO A 79 -3.76 11.76 -13.62
N ALA A 80 -2.79 12.62 -13.28
CA ALA A 80 -1.42 12.49 -13.77
C ALA A 80 -0.75 11.23 -13.17
N LEU A 81 -0.98 10.98 -11.88
CA LEU A 81 -0.47 9.80 -11.20
C LEU A 81 -1.19 8.51 -11.66
N ILE A 82 -2.49 8.56 -11.93
CA ILE A 82 -3.22 7.41 -12.52
C ILE A 82 -2.64 7.09 -13.92
N SER A 83 -2.34 8.11 -14.71
CA SER A 83 -1.68 7.96 -16.02
C SER A 83 -0.25 7.45 -15.93
N GLU A 84 0.47 7.78 -14.85
CA GLU A 84 1.77 7.20 -14.57
C GLU A 84 1.67 5.70 -14.27
N VAL A 85 0.77 5.29 -13.38
CA VAL A 85 0.55 3.87 -13.05
C VAL A 85 0.17 3.08 -14.30
N ALA A 86 -0.74 3.60 -15.13
CA ALA A 86 -1.16 2.93 -16.36
C ALA A 86 0.00 2.70 -17.36
N ARG A 87 1.02 3.55 -17.36
CA ARG A 87 2.19 3.43 -18.25
C ARG A 87 3.29 2.55 -17.69
N ASN A 88 3.45 2.55 -16.36
CA ASN A 88 4.64 2.00 -15.70
C ASN A 88 4.38 0.73 -14.88
N ALA A 89 3.11 0.33 -14.72
CA ALA A 89 2.75 -0.83 -13.93
C ALA A 89 3.42 -2.12 -14.44
N TRP A 90 4.05 -2.87 -13.54
CA TRP A 90 4.66 -4.17 -13.85
C TRP A 90 3.61 -5.27 -14.03
N ASP A 91 2.47 -5.16 -13.35
CA ASP A 91 1.34 -6.07 -13.48
C ASP A 91 0.32 -5.53 -14.51
N ILE A 92 -0.04 -6.37 -15.49
CA ILE A 92 -1.04 -6.03 -16.51
C ILE A 92 -2.40 -5.69 -15.91
N TYR A 93 -2.78 -6.31 -14.79
CA TYR A 93 -4.02 -6.00 -14.08
C TYR A 93 -3.95 -4.62 -13.42
N ALA A 94 -2.80 -4.22 -12.87
CA ALA A 94 -2.62 -2.86 -12.35
C ALA A 94 -2.74 -1.81 -13.47
N CYS A 95 -2.16 -2.08 -14.64
CA CYS A 95 -2.34 -1.25 -15.84
C CYS A 95 -3.82 -1.12 -16.24
N LEU A 96 -4.53 -2.25 -16.41
CA LEU A 96 -5.95 -2.25 -16.81
C LEU A 96 -6.84 -1.54 -15.80
N LEU A 97 -6.58 -1.72 -14.50
CA LEU A 97 -7.32 -1.01 -13.44
C LEU A 97 -7.07 0.50 -13.49
N ALA A 98 -5.83 0.92 -13.79
CA ALA A 98 -5.49 2.33 -13.89
C ALA A 98 -6.16 2.98 -15.10
N VAL A 99 -6.12 2.34 -16.28
CA VAL A 99 -6.82 2.80 -17.50
C VAL A 99 -8.33 2.89 -17.26
N ARG A 100 -8.93 1.91 -16.56
CA ARG A 100 -10.37 1.95 -16.24
C ARG A 100 -10.75 3.06 -15.26
N LYS A 101 -9.79 3.54 -14.46
CA LYS A 101 -10.00 4.58 -13.44
C LYS A 101 -9.86 6.00 -14.03
N MET A 102 -9.27 6.15 -15.22
CA MET A 102 -9.15 7.43 -15.91
C MET A 102 -10.49 8.07 -16.24
#